data_AF-A0A2T6D2G5-F1
#
_entry.id   AF-A0A2T6D2G5-F1
#
_cell.length_a   1.000
_cell.length_b   1.000
_cell.length_c   1.000
_cell.angle_alpha   90.00
_cell.angle_beta   90.00
_cell.angle_gamma   90.00
#
_symmetry.space_group_name_H-M   'P 1'
#
loop_
_entity.id
_entity.type
_entity.pdbx_description
1 polymer ?
#
loop_
_entity_poly.entity_id
_entity_poly.type
_entity_poly.pdbx_seq_one_letter_code
_entity_poly.pdbx_strand_id
1 'polypeptide(L)'
;MSTALLPPAYAPRQLFVASMPSCDALCGAALPVAAAALLLAAAARGAPADYARVRREGGTFFLRERVMQRGYVWIDALARGAVAAGLTANAITWLSFVLGAAAGICAGLGWLGTAAWALALSGLCDGVDGAVARRTRAASPAGAVLDSALDRYVEFFFIAGLIVWLRGHWAHQLVAVTALFGGFMVTYSTAKAEALQVTPPRGWMKRPERIVWLVAGSACAAAGTLLGVPSLHIISAVLALIAVFAHASAFLRLRALTFATRQRDQISDVRCQTSGIRDRAPTSDV
;
A
#
# COMPACT_ATOMS: atom_id res chain seq x y z
N MET A 1 16.18 32.88 46.75
CA MET A 1 15.73 33.68 45.59
C MET A 1 16.74 33.40 44.48
N SER A 2 16.50 32.72 43.37
CA SER A 2 15.31 32.62 42.54
C SER A 2 15.32 31.24 41.85
N THR A 3 14.28 30.44 42.06
CA THR A 3 13.99 29.22 41.31
C THR A 3 13.49 29.64 39.94
N ALA A 4 14.32 29.46 38.90
CA ALA A 4 13.90 29.65 37.52
C ALA A 4 12.85 28.57 37.19
N LEU A 5 11.58 28.98 37.18
CA LEU A 5 10.48 28.19 36.64
C LEU A 5 10.80 27.85 35.18
N LEU A 6 11.05 26.57 34.92
CA LEU A 6 10.84 25.98 33.61
C LEU A 6 9.39 26.29 33.19
N PRO A 7 9.14 26.79 31.97
CA PRO A 7 7.78 26.96 31.48
C PRO A 7 7.09 25.60 31.46
N PRO A 8 5.80 25.51 31.84
CA PRO A 8 5.10 24.25 31.92
C PRO A 8 5.06 23.57 30.55
N ALA A 9 5.22 22.25 30.62
CA ALA A 9 5.16 21.30 29.52
C ALA A 9 4.04 21.64 28.53
N TYR A 10 4.40 21.50 27.25
CA TYR A 10 3.54 21.40 26.07
C TYR A 10 2.16 20.80 26.41
N ALA A 11 1.20 21.66 26.75
CA ALA A 11 -0.20 21.30 26.84
C ALA A 11 -0.71 21.22 25.40
N PRO A 12 -1.13 20.05 24.88
CA PRO A 12 -1.78 20.02 23.58
C PRO A 12 -3.12 20.74 23.75
N ARG A 13 -3.13 22.02 23.37
CA ARG A 13 -4.33 22.84 23.26
C ARG A 13 -5.34 22.06 22.44
N GLN A 14 -6.43 21.69 23.09
CA GLN A 14 -7.66 21.15 22.51
C GLN A 14 -8.34 22.19 21.62
N LEU A 15 -7.66 22.61 20.56
CA LEU A 15 -8.11 23.65 19.65
C LEU A 15 -7.78 23.23 18.22
N PHE A 16 -8.47 22.20 17.74
CA PHE A 16 -9.05 22.16 16.40
C PHE A 16 -9.94 20.92 16.28
N VAL A 17 -11.17 21.09 15.79
CA VAL A 17 -12.25 20.08 15.61
C VAL A 17 -13.08 19.75 16.88
N ALA A 18 -13.76 20.75 17.43
CA ALA A 18 -14.78 20.57 18.47
C ALA A 18 -16.22 20.48 17.92
N SER A 19 -16.43 20.18 16.64
CA SER A 19 -17.79 20.28 16.04
C SER A 19 -18.20 19.18 15.06
N MET A 20 -17.39 18.14 14.81
CA MET A 20 -17.77 17.03 13.91
C MET A 20 -17.47 15.58 14.36
N PRO A 21 -17.21 15.26 15.65
CA PRO A 21 -16.90 13.86 16.03
C PRO A 21 -18.00 12.87 15.61
N SER A 22 -19.28 13.27 15.66
CA SER A 22 -20.41 12.40 15.34
C SER A 22 -20.47 12.03 13.86
N CYS A 23 -20.27 13.00 12.96
CA CYS A 23 -20.38 12.77 11.51
C CYS A 23 -19.21 11.95 10.98
N ASP A 24 -17.98 12.28 11.36
CA ASP A 24 -16.80 11.53 10.90
C ASP A 24 -16.78 10.10 11.43
N ALA A 25 -17.26 9.88 12.67
CA ALA A 25 -17.40 8.55 13.23
C ALA A 25 -18.46 7.71 12.52
N LEU A 26 -19.60 8.30 12.16
CA LEU A 26 -20.61 7.64 11.32
C LEU A 26 -20.08 7.35 9.93
N CYS A 27 -19.32 8.27 9.33
CA CYS A 27 -18.62 8.03 8.06
C CYS A 27 -17.66 6.84 8.17
N GLY A 28 -16.88 6.76 9.25
CA GLY A 28 -16.00 5.63 9.55
C GLY A 28 -16.76 4.31 9.71
N ALA A 29 -17.90 4.32 10.41
CA ALA A 29 -18.73 3.13 10.59
C ALA A 29 -19.43 2.68 9.30
N ALA A 30 -19.77 3.60 8.40
CA ALA A 30 -20.41 3.30 7.12
C ALA A 30 -19.50 2.57 6.13
N LEU A 31 -18.18 2.80 6.19
CA LEU A 31 -17.21 2.22 5.26
C LEU A 31 -17.17 0.68 5.29
N PRO A 32 -17.00 0.00 6.45
CA PRO A 32 -17.01 -1.47 6.49
C PRO A 32 -18.37 -2.04 6.06
N VAL A 33 -19.47 -1.35 6.36
CA VAL A 33 -20.82 -1.75 5.91
C VAL A 33 -20.92 -1.69 4.39
N ALA A 34 -20.48 -0.60 3.77
CA ALA A 34 -20.45 -0.45 2.32
C ALA A 34 -19.54 -1.49 1.66
N ALA A 35 -18.35 -1.73 2.20
CA ALA A 35 -17.42 -2.75 1.70
C ALA A 35 -18.04 -4.16 1.79
N ALA A 36 -18.67 -4.51 2.91
CA ALA A 36 -19.36 -5.78 3.08
C ALA A 36 -20.54 -5.93 2.09
N ALA A 37 -21.36 -4.89 1.94
CA ALA A 37 -22.47 -4.88 0.99
C ALA A 37 -21.98 -5.09 -0.45
N LEU A 38 -20.89 -4.43 -0.86
CA LEU A 38 -20.28 -4.62 -2.18
C LEU A 38 -19.73 -6.03 -2.37
N LEU A 39 -19.10 -6.63 -1.35
CA LEU A 39 -18.60 -8.00 -1.41
C LEU A 39 -19.73 -9.03 -1.47
N LEU A 40 -20.83 -8.81 -0.75
CA LEU A 40 -22.03 -9.65 -0.78
C LEU A 40 -22.74 -9.53 -2.13
N ALA A 41 -22.92 -8.32 -2.65
CA ALA A 41 -23.50 -8.08 -3.96
C ALA A 41 -22.63 -8.69 -5.09
N ALA A 42 -21.30 -8.66 -4.97
CA ALA A 42 -20.41 -9.36 -5.89
C ALA A 42 -20.57 -10.88 -5.79
N ALA A 43 -20.73 -11.44 -4.58
CA ALA A 43 -20.96 -12.87 -4.39
C ALA A 43 -22.33 -13.32 -4.94
N ALA A 44 -23.36 -12.47 -4.86
CA ALA A 44 -24.69 -12.73 -5.39
C ALA A 44 -24.74 -12.76 -6.92
N ARG A 45 -23.79 -12.10 -7.62
CA ARG A 45 -23.69 -12.08 -9.08
C ARG A 45 -23.08 -13.34 -9.71
N GLY A 46 -22.82 -14.39 -8.91
CA GLY A 46 -22.29 -15.67 -9.37
C GLY A 46 -20.78 -15.85 -9.14
N ALA A 47 -20.25 -17.02 -9.52
CA ALA A 47 -18.87 -17.41 -9.25
C ALA A 47 -17.89 -16.34 -9.74
N PRO A 48 -16.85 -16.00 -8.94
CA PRO A 48 -15.88 -15.00 -9.34
C PRO A 48 -15.30 -15.37 -10.69
N ALA A 49 -15.42 -14.48 -11.67
CA ALA A 49 -14.70 -14.64 -12.92
C ALA A 49 -13.22 -14.86 -12.55
N ASP A 50 -12.63 -15.95 -13.06
CA ASP A 50 -11.28 -16.34 -12.71
C ASP A 50 -10.29 -15.36 -13.38
N TYR A 51 -10.08 -14.23 -12.73
CA TYR A 51 -9.23 -13.17 -13.23
C TYR A 51 -7.76 -13.59 -13.10
N ALA A 52 -7.14 -13.89 -14.24
CA ALA A 52 -5.74 -14.30 -14.32
C ALA A 52 -4.76 -13.36 -13.60
N ARG A 53 -5.08 -12.05 -13.50
CA ARG A 53 -4.29 -11.07 -12.72
C ARG A 53 -4.27 -11.41 -11.23
N VAL A 54 -5.44 -11.61 -10.63
CA VAL A 54 -5.56 -11.89 -9.18
C VAL A 54 -4.88 -13.22 -8.85
N ARG A 55 -4.95 -14.21 -9.74
CA ARG A 55 -4.25 -15.49 -9.61
C ARG A 55 -2.72 -15.36 -9.68
N ARG A 56 -2.21 -14.51 -10.59
CA ARG A 56 -0.77 -14.21 -10.73
C ARG A 56 -0.24 -13.47 -9.50
N GLU A 57 -0.96 -12.46 -9.03
CA GLU A 57 -0.60 -11.73 -7.81
C GLU A 57 -0.67 -12.67 -6.60
N GLY A 58 -1.69 -13.52 -6.54
CA GLY A 58 -1.96 -14.48 -5.47
C GLY A 58 -2.38 -13.80 -4.18
N GLY A 59 -3.35 -14.39 -3.49
CA GLY A 59 -3.72 -13.94 -2.15
C GLY A 59 -2.55 -14.01 -1.16
N THR A 60 -2.58 -13.15 -0.15
CA THR A 60 -1.66 -13.20 0.99
C THR A 60 -2.39 -13.73 2.23
N PHE A 61 -1.66 -13.87 3.33
CA PHE A 61 -2.23 -14.22 4.63
C PHE A 61 -3.34 -13.23 5.06
N PHE A 62 -3.16 -11.94 4.78
CA PHE A 62 -4.12 -10.89 5.16
C PHE A 62 -5.25 -10.69 4.15
N LEU A 63 -4.93 -10.70 2.85
CA LEU A 63 -5.93 -10.50 1.81
C LEU A 63 -6.11 -11.79 0.99
N ARG A 64 -7.17 -12.52 1.31
CA ARG A 64 -7.49 -13.80 0.67
C ARG A 64 -7.88 -13.58 -0.79
N GLU A 65 -7.40 -14.45 -1.67
CA GLU A 65 -7.62 -14.36 -3.12
C GLU A 65 -9.11 -14.21 -3.50
N ARG A 66 -9.99 -14.93 -2.81
CA ARG A 66 -11.45 -14.85 -3.02
C ARG A 66 -12.02 -13.45 -2.79
N VAL A 67 -11.48 -12.70 -1.83
CA VAL A 67 -11.91 -11.32 -1.55
C VAL A 67 -11.46 -10.40 -2.67
N MET A 68 -10.20 -10.55 -3.13
CA MET A 68 -9.66 -9.79 -4.25
C MET A 68 -10.46 -10.04 -5.53
N GLN A 69 -10.76 -11.30 -5.85
CA GLN A 69 -11.54 -11.67 -7.03
C GLN A 69 -12.93 -11.01 -7.01
N ARG A 70 -13.59 -10.97 -5.85
CA ARG A 70 -14.89 -10.30 -5.67
C ARG A 70 -14.80 -8.79 -5.81
N GLY A 71 -13.79 -8.16 -5.23
CA GLY A 71 -13.54 -6.73 -5.42
C GLY A 71 -13.30 -6.38 -6.90
N TYR A 72 -12.57 -7.24 -7.61
CA TYR A 72 -12.23 -7.04 -9.01
C TYR A 72 -13.46 -7.05 -9.95
N VAL A 73 -14.56 -7.70 -9.56
CA VAL A 73 -15.84 -7.62 -10.31
C VAL A 73 -16.30 -6.16 -10.45
N TRP A 74 -16.17 -5.37 -9.39
CA TRP A 74 -16.55 -3.97 -9.40
C TRP A 74 -15.55 -3.10 -10.15
N ILE A 75 -14.25 -3.35 -9.97
CA ILE A 75 -13.20 -2.69 -10.75
C ILE A 75 -13.45 -2.88 -12.25
N ASP A 76 -13.75 -4.12 -12.67
CA ASP A 76 -13.97 -4.44 -14.07
C ASP A 76 -15.26 -3.82 -14.63
N ALA A 77 -16.31 -3.72 -13.81
CA ALA A 77 -17.55 -3.02 -14.16
C ALA A 77 -17.33 -1.51 -14.32
N LEU A 78 -16.61 -0.88 -13.39
CA LEU A 78 -16.26 0.54 -13.45
C LEU A 78 -15.34 0.83 -14.64
N ALA A 79 -14.38 -0.04 -14.92
CA ALA A 79 -13.50 0.09 -16.08
C ALA A 79 -14.28 0.03 -17.40
N ARG A 80 -15.29 -0.84 -17.53
CA ARG A 80 -16.19 -0.83 -18.70
C ARG A 80 -16.91 0.51 -18.86
N GLY A 81 -17.48 1.02 -17.77
CA GLY A 81 -18.17 2.31 -17.78
C GLY A 81 -17.23 3.45 -18.15
N ALA A 82 -16.02 3.48 -17.59
CA ALA A 82 -15.01 4.49 -17.88
C ALA A 82 -14.55 4.46 -19.35
N VAL A 83 -14.34 3.27 -19.92
CA VAL A 83 -14.03 3.11 -21.36
C VAL A 83 -15.18 3.60 -22.22
N ALA A 84 -16.43 3.25 -21.86
CA ALA A 84 -17.62 3.71 -22.59
C ALA A 84 -17.78 5.25 -22.53
N ALA A 85 -17.36 5.87 -21.44
CA ALA A 85 -17.34 7.33 -21.26
C ALA A 85 -16.12 8.01 -21.92
N GLY A 86 -15.22 7.28 -22.58
CA GLY A 86 -14.03 7.84 -23.22
C GLY A 86 -12.95 8.33 -22.25
N LEU A 87 -12.97 7.91 -20.99
CA LEU A 87 -11.96 8.29 -20.01
C LEU A 87 -10.64 7.56 -20.27
N THR A 88 -9.53 8.31 -20.23
CA THR A 88 -8.18 7.75 -20.37
C THR A 88 -7.66 7.19 -19.05
N ALA A 89 -6.80 6.17 -19.11
CA ALA A 89 -6.18 5.60 -17.91
C ALA A 89 -5.42 6.68 -17.11
N ASN A 90 -4.63 7.53 -17.79
CA ASN A 90 -3.87 8.60 -17.14
C ASN A 90 -4.77 9.59 -16.37
N ALA A 91 -5.95 9.93 -16.90
CA ALA A 91 -6.88 10.81 -16.19
C ALA A 91 -7.37 10.18 -14.87
N ILE A 92 -7.64 8.86 -14.89
CA ILE A 92 -8.06 8.11 -13.70
C ILE A 92 -6.91 7.98 -12.71
N THR A 93 -5.66 7.79 -13.17
CA THR A 93 -4.47 7.78 -12.32
C THR A 93 -4.26 9.12 -11.60
N TRP A 94 -4.42 10.24 -12.32
CA TRP A 94 -4.36 11.57 -11.69
C TRP A 94 -5.48 11.81 -10.68
N LEU A 95 -6.70 11.34 -10.97
CA LEU A 95 -7.80 11.38 -10.01
C LEU A 95 -7.49 10.55 -8.75
N SER A 96 -6.95 9.34 -8.93
CA SER A 96 -6.48 8.50 -7.83
C SER A 96 -5.47 9.24 -6.94
N PHE A 97 -4.49 9.89 -7.56
CA PHE A 97 -3.48 10.68 -6.86
C PHE A 97 -4.09 11.85 -6.06
N VAL A 98 -4.99 12.63 -6.67
CA VAL A 98 -5.65 13.77 -6.00
C VAL A 98 -6.48 13.29 -4.81
N LEU A 99 -7.22 12.20 -4.95
CA LEU A 99 -7.98 11.59 -3.86
C LEU A 99 -7.06 11.10 -2.73
N GLY A 100 -5.91 10.51 -3.07
CA GLY A 100 -4.92 10.06 -2.09
C GLY A 100 -4.27 11.22 -1.33
N ALA A 101 -3.93 12.31 -2.01
CA ALA A 101 -3.44 13.53 -1.38
C ALA A 101 -4.49 14.17 -0.46
N ALA A 102 -5.75 14.25 -0.93
CA ALA A 102 -6.87 14.72 -0.12
C ALA A 102 -7.10 13.84 1.12
N ALA A 103 -6.93 12.52 0.99
CA ALA A 103 -7.01 11.60 2.12
C ALA A 103 -5.93 11.90 3.17
N GLY A 104 -4.70 12.20 2.76
CA GLY A 104 -3.63 12.64 3.66
C GLY A 104 -3.93 13.95 4.37
N ILE A 105 -4.50 14.94 3.66
CA ILE A 105 -4.93 16.20 4.28
C ILE A 105 -6.02 15.93 5.33
N CYS A 106 -7.05 15.14 4.99
CA CYS A 106 -8.12 14.77 5.93
C CYS A 106 -7.56 14.04 7.16
N ALA A 107 -6.61 13.12 6.97
CA ALA A 107 -5.95 12.40 8.06
C ALA A 107 -5.21 13.38 8.99
N GLY A 108 -4.47 14.34 8.45
CA GLY A 108 -3.77 15.38 9.23
C GLY A 108 -4.69 16.32 10.00
N LEU A 109 -5.89 16.57 9.48
CA LEU A 109 -6.95 17.32 10.16
C LEU A 109 -7.69 16.50 11.22
N GLY A 110 -7.47 15.18 11.27
CA GLY A 110 -8.14 14.26 12.20
C GLY A 110 -9.52 13.77 11.74
N TRP A 111 -9.90 14.01 10.48
CA TRP A 111 -11.11 13.46 9.88
C TRP A 111 -10.84 12.05 9.34
N LEU A 112 -10.60 11.12 10.28
CA LEU A 112 -10.11 9.77 9.97
C LEU A 112 -11.12 8.94 9.17
N GLY A 113 -12.41 9.12 9.40
CA GLY A 113 -13.47 8.42 8.65
C GLY A 113 -13.53 8.91 7.20
N THR A 114 -13.48 10.23 7.01
CA THR A 114 -13.43 10.87 5.69
C THR A 114 -12.14 10.52 4.95
N ALA A 115 -11.01 10.52 5.65
CA ALA A 115 -9.71 10.11 5.11
C ALA A 115 -9.74 8.65 4.63
N ALA A 116 -10.38 7.75 5.39
CA ALA A 116 -10.54 6.36 5.00
C ALA A 116 -11.34 6.20 3.70
N TRP A 117 -12.42 6.96 3.52
CA TRP A 117 -13.20 6.97 2.29
C TRP A 117 -12.40 7.51 1.10
N ALA A 118 -11.73 8.65 1.27
CA ALA A 118 -10.91 9.24 0.22
C ALA A 118 -9.78 8.28 -0.23
N LEU A 119 -9.12 7.61 0.73
CA LEU A 119 -8.08 6.62 0.43
C LEU A 119 -8.67 5.36 -0.24
N ALA A 120 -9.84 4.89 0.21
CA ALA A 120 -10.53 3.75 -0.42
C ALA A 120 -10.92 4.04 -1.88
N LEU A 121 -11.42 5.25 -2.14
CA LEU A 121 -11.76 5.70 -3.50
C LEU A 121 -10.50 5.88 -4.37
N SER A 122 -9.42 6.42 -3.82
CA SER A 122 -8.11 6.48 -4.48
C SER A 122 -7.66 5.08 -4.91
N GLY A 123 -7.62 4.10 -3.99
CA GLY A 123 -7.26 2.72 -4.32
C GLY A 123 -8.22 2.02 -5.29
N LEU A 124 -9.50 2.43 -5.34
CA LEU A 124 -10.44 1.94 -6.34
C LEU A 124 -10.13 2.52 -7.73
N CYS A 125 -9.86 3.82 -7.84
CA CYS A 125 -9.46 4.47 -9.09
C CYS A 125 -8.18 3.86 -9.67
N ASP A 126 -7.18 3.60 -8.82
CA ASP A 126 -5.94 2.87 -9.13
C ASP A 126 -6.20 1.46 -9.70
N GLY A 127 -7.13 0.71 -9.11
CA GLY A 127 -7.54 -0.58 -9.68
C GLY A 127 -8.16 -0.43 -11.08
N VAL A 128 -8.97 0.62 -11.25
CA VAL A 128 -9.74 0.91 -12.47
C VAL A 128 -8.84 1.41 -13.60
N ASP A 129 -7.86 2.27 -13.34
CA ASP A 129 -6.99 2.82 -14.40
C ASP A 129 -6.22 1.71 -15.13
N GLY A 130 -5.70 0.72 -14.40
CA GLY A 130 -4.97 -0.39 -14.98
C GLY A 130 -5.91 -1.32 -15.74
N ALA A 131 -7.16 -1.45 -15.29
CA ALA A 131 -8.18 -2.20 -16.02
C ALA A 131 -8.59 -1.49 -17.32
N VAL A 132 -8.71 -0.16 -17.31
CA VAL A 132 -8.95 0.67 -18.50
C VAL A 132 -7.79 0.53 -19.48
N ALA A 133 -6.54 0.71 -19.03
CA ALA A 133 -5.34 0.61 -19.87
C ALA A 133 -5.23 -0.75 -20.57
N ARG A 134 -5.59 -1.84 -19.89
CA ARG A 134 -5.63 -3.19 -20.48
C ARG A 134 -6.74 -3.34 -21.52
N ARG A 135 -7.94 -2.84 -21.22
CA ARG A 135 -9.11 -2.92 -22.11
C ARG A 135 -8.91 -2.10 -23.39
N THR A 136 -8.26 -0.94 -23.28
CA THR A 136 -7.97 -0.05 -24.43
C THR A 136 -6.68 -0.39 -25.15
N ARG A 137 -5.93 -1.41 -24.70
CA ARG A 137 -4.57 -1.75 -25.20
C ARG A 137 -3.60 -0.56 -25.17
N ALA A 138 -3.80 0.37 -24.24
CA ALA A 138 -2.99 1.57 -24.05
C ALA A 138 -1.92 1.41 -22.94
N ALA A 139 -1.73 0.19 -22.42
CA ALA A 139 -0.69 -0.09 -21.43
C ALA A 139 0.70 0.21 -22.01
N SER A 140 1.49 1.02 -21.30
CA SER A 140 2.84 1.43 -21.73
C SER A 140 3.83 1.36 -20.57
N PRO A 141 5.14 1.19 -20.85
CA PRO A 141 6.18 1.25 -19.81
C PRO A 141 6.21 2.59 -19.07
N ALA A 142 6.01 3.70 -19.79
CA ALA A 142 5.95 5.03 -19.20
C ALA A 142 4.76 5.17 -18.22
N GLY A 143 3.59 4.67 -18.60
CA GLY A 143 2.42 4.63 -17.72
C GLY A 143 2.65 3.79 -16.47
N ALA A 144 3.31 2.64 -16.59
CA ALA A 144 3.64 1.79 -15.44
C ALA A 144 4.60 2.46 -14.45
N VAL A 145 5.57 3.25 -14.95
CA VAL A 145 6.46 4.06 -14.10
C VAL A 145 5.69 5.16 -13.38
N LEU A 146 4.79 5.84 -14.08
CA LEU A 146 3.95 6.90 -13.49
C LEU A 146 3.04 6.35 -12.40
N ASP A 147 2.31 5.27 -12.69
CA ASP A 147 1.44 4.54 -11.75
C ASP A 147 2.21 4.14 -10.49
N SER A 148 3.33 3.44 -10.69
CA SER A 148 4.21 3.01 -9.60
C SER A 148 4.80 4.17 -8.80
N ALA A 149 4.94 5.38 -9.37
CA ALA A 149 5.44 6.56 -8.65
C ALA A 149 4.33 7.22 -7.83
N LEU A 150 3.17 7.47 -8.45
CA LEU A 150 2.01 8.10 -7.81
C LEU A 150 1.50 7.25 -6.64
N ASP A 151 1.55 5.93 -6.76
CA ASP A 151 1.30 4.97 -5.67
C ASP A 151 2.06 5.28 -4.39
N ARG A 152 3.35 5.61 -4.52
CA ARG A 152 4.20 5.94 -3.36
C ARG A 152 3.87 7.31 -2.80
N TYR A 153 3.53 8.26 -3.66
CA TYR A 153 3.10 9.57 -3.19
C TYR A 153 1.77 9.50 -2.44
N VAL A 154 0.80 8.71 -2.91
CA VAL A 154 -0.48 8.51 -2.21
C VAL A 154 -0.25 7.92 -0.81
N GLU A 155 0.55 6.86 -0.73
CA GLU A 155 0.87 6.24 0.56
C GLU A 155 1.65 7.20 1.47
N PHE A 156 2.60 7.95 0.91
CA PHE A 156 3.34 8.98 1.62
C PHE A 156 2.42 10.06 2.18
N PHE A 157 1.55 10.67 1.37
CA PHE A 157 0.66 11.73 1.83
C PHE A 157 -0.27 11.25 2.93
N PHE A 158 -0.78 10.03 2.82
CA PHE A 158 -1.65 9.47 3.85
C PHE A 158 -0.93 9.29 5.20
N ILE A 159 0.24 8.63 5.21
CA ILE A 159 0.98 8.40 6.45
C ILE A 159 1.57 9.72 6.98
N ALA A 160 2.00 10.64 6.12
CA ALA A 160 2.43 11.98 6.52
C ALA A 160 1.29 12.75 7.20
N GLY A 161 0.07 12.66 6.68
CA GLY A 161 -1.13 13.17 7.34
C GLY A 161 -1.30 12.59 8.75
N LEU A 162 -1.20 11.27 8.90
CA LEU A 162 -1.26 10.63 10.22
C LEU A 162 -0.13 11.09 11.14
N ILE A 163 1.09 11.32 10.64
CA ILE A 163 2.21 11.85 11.44
C ILE A 163 1.89 13.26 11.97
N VAL A 164 1.30 14.12 11.14
CA VAL A 164 0.85 15.46 11.53
C VAL A 164 -0.25 15.38 12.58
N TRP A 165 -1.20 14.45 12.42
CA TRP A 165 -2.26 14.22 13.40
C TRP A 165 -1.71 13.72 14.75
N LEU A 166 -0.67 12.87 14.73
CA LEU A 166 0.04 12.35 15.91
C LEU A 166 0.97 13.38 16.59
N ARG A 167 0.89 14.67 16.26
CA ARG A 167 1.68 15.73 16.89
C ARG A 167 1.53 15.74 18.42
N GLY A 168 2.65 15.82 19.12
CA GLY A 168 2.69 15.71 20.59
C GLY A 168 2.89 14.28 21.13
N HIS A 169 2.83 13.27 20.26
CA HIS A 169 3.03 11.86 20.61
C HIS A 169 4.25 11.27 19.87
N TRP A 170 5.46 11.72 20.24
CA TRP A 170 6.70 11.39 19.51
C TRP A 170 6.92 9.88 19.28
N ALA A 171 6.61 9.03 20.26
CA ALA A 171 6.75 7.58 20.13
C ALA A 171 5.84 7.01 19.03
N HIS A 172 4.61 7.53 18.93
CA HIS A 172 3.65 7.13 17.90
C HIS A 172 4.04 7.66 16.52
N GLN A 173 4.61 8.87 16.46
CA GLN A 173 5.19 9.41 15.22
C GLN A 173 6.35 8.56 14.72
N LEU A 174 7.23 8.07 15.61
CA LEU A 174 8.31 7.15 15.23
C LEU A 174 7.76 5.84 14.66
N VAL A 175 6.68 5.30 15.24
CA VAL A 175 6.00 4.12 14.68
C VAL A 175 5.47 4.39 13.27
N ALA A 176 4.85 5.56 13.06
CA ALA A 176 4.33 5.97 11.75
C ALA A 176 5.45 6.14 10.70
N VAL A 177 6.55 6.79 11.06
CA VAL A 177 7.74 6.93 10.20
C VAL A 177 8.35 5.57 9.88
N THR A 178 8.40 4.67 10.86
CA THR A 178 8.86 3.30 10.65
C THR A 178 7.93 2.56 9.69
N ALA A 179 6.61 2.67 9.84
CA ALA A 179 5.65 2.08 8.90
C ALA A 179 5.85 2.59 7.46
N LEU A 180 6.02 3.91 7.30
CA LEU A 180 6.31 4.55 6.02
C LEU A 180 7.59 4.00 5.38
N PHE A 181 8.69 3.98 6.14
CA PHE A 181 9.97 3.46 5.66
C PHE A 181 9.89 1.97 5.28
N GLY A 182 9.20 1.18 6.10
CA GLY A 182 8.92 -0.23 5.80
C GLY A 182 8.20 -0.41 4.46
N GLY A 183 7.18 0.42 4.19
CA GLY A 183 6.47 0.43 2.90
C GLY A 183 7.39 0.70 1.71
N PHE A 184 8.27 1.72 1.82
CA PHE A 184 9.28 2.01 0.81
C PHE A 184 10.26 0.85 0.60
N MET A 185 10.72 0.19 1.67
CA MET A 185 11.65 -0.93 1.58
C MET A 185 11.02 -2.16 0.92
N VAL A 186 9.72 -2.40 1.12
CA VAL A 186 8.97 -3.44 0.40
C VAL A 186 8.96 -3.16 -1.11
N THR A 187 8.67 -1.91 -1.52
CA THR A 187 8.64 -1.51 -2.94
C THR A 187 10.04 -1.55 -3.57
N TYR A 188 11.05 -1.03 -2.85
CA TYR A 188 12.44 -1.03 -3.30
C TYR A 188 12.98 -2.46 -3.51
N SER A 189 12.77 -3.35 -2.53
CA SER A 189 13.22 -4.74 -2.64
C SER A 189 12.55 -5.50 -3.79
N THR A 190 11.28 -5.20 -4.11
CA THR A 190 10.60 -5.74 -5.29
C THR A 190 11.22 -5.21 -6.59
N ALA A 191 11.35 -3.89 -6.72
CA ALA A 191 11.92 -3.28 -7.93
C ALA A 191 13.37 -3.78 -8.18
N LYS A 192 14.15 -3.96 -7.12
CA LYS A 192 15.51 -4.52 -7.21
C LYS A 192 15.51 -5.99 -7.62
N ALA A 193 14.57 -6.79 -7.10
CA ALA A 193 14.42 -8.19 -7.49
C ALA A 193 14.03 -8.33 -8.97
N GLU A 194 13.12 -7.49 -9.47
CA GLU A 194 12.74 -7.43 -10.88
C GLU A 194 13.91 -7.00 -11.78
N ALA A 195 14.64 -5.96 -11.38
CA ALA A 195 15.82 -5.50 -12.13
C ALA A 195 16.93 -6.57 -12.22
N LEU A 196 17.06 -7.41 -11.19
CA LEU A 196 18.00 -8.54 -11.18
C LEU A 196 17.40 -9.84 -11.71
N GLN A 197 16.15 -9.84 -12.19
CA GLN A 197 15.44 -11.01 -12.70
C GLN A 197 15.46 -12.18 -11.69
N VAL A 198 15.23 -11.87 -10.42
CA VAL A 198 15.09 -12.85 -9.33
C VAL A 198 13.64 -12.81 -8.87
N THR A 199 12.97 -13.97 -8.82
CA THR A 199 11.60 -14.05 -8.30
C THR A 199 11.60 -13.89 -6.77
N PRO A 200 11.10 -12.78 -6.23
CA PRO A 200 11.11 -12.56 -4.79
C PRO A 200 10.09 -13.48 -4.08
N PRO A 201 10.36 -13.89 -2.83
CA PRO A 201 9.39 -14.63 -2.04
C PRO A 201 8.11 -13.80 -1.84
N ARG A 202 6.98 -14.51 -1.73
CA ARG A 202 5.68 -13.88 -1.43
C ARG A 202 5.74 -13.20 -0.06
N GLY A 203 5.80 -11.87 -0.07
CA GLY A 203 5.80 -11.05 1.14
C GLY A 203 4.43 -11.04 1.82
N TRP A 204 4.42 -10.85 3.13
CA TRP A 204 3.20 -10.81 3.93
C TRP A 204 2.46 -9.48 3.83
N MET A 205 3.17 -8.38 3.52
CA MET A 205 2.60 -7.03 3.47
C MET A 205 2.90 -6.35 2.13
N LYS A 206 2.14 -6.67 1.07
CA LYS A 206 2.23 -5.96 -0.21
C LYS A 206 1.39 -4.67 -0.14
N ARG A 207 1.41 -3.89 -1.23
CA ARG A 207 0.74 -2.58 -1.29
C ARG A 207 -0.78 -2.68 -1.04
N PRO A 208 -1.55 -3.57 -1.71
CA PRO A 208 -2.99 -3.67 -1.46
C PRO A 208 -3.32 -3.98 0.00
N GLU A 209 -2.54 -4.83 0.67
CA GLU A 209 -2.73 -5.15 2.08
C GLU A 209 -2.50 -3.93 2.97
N ARG A 210 -1.47 -3.12 2.70
CA ARG A 210 -1.21 -1.89 3.47
C ARG A 210 -2.35 -0.89 3.31
N ILE A 211 -2.82 -0.66 2.07
CA ILE A 211 -3.94 0.25 1.83
C ILE A 211 -5.18 -0.24 2.56
N VAL A 212 -5.48 -1.55 2.53
CA VAL A 212 -6.60 -2.12 3.30
C VAL A 212 -6.45 -1.87 4.80
N TRP A 213 -5.26 -2.06 5.38
CA TRP A 213 -5.02 -1.79 6.79
C TRP A 213 -5.12 -0.31 7.15
N LEU A 214 -4.62 0.60 6.30
CA LEU A 214 -4.72 2.04 6.49
C LEU A 214 -6.17 2.52 6.41
N VAL A 215 -6.94 2.05 5.43
CA VAL A 215 -8.37 2.35 5.26
C VAL A 215 -9.16 1.80 6.45
N ALA A 216 -9.04 0.50 6.73
CA ALA A 216 -9.79 -0.15 7.80
C ALA A 216 -9.40 0.41 9.17
N GLY A 217 -8.11 0.64 9.41
CA GLY A 217 -7.60 1.24 10.63
C GLY A 217 -8.16 2.64 10.88
N SER A 218 -8.19 3.48 9.84
CA SER A 218 -8.72 4.84 9.94
C SER A 218 -10.25 4.86 10.12
N ALA A 219 -10.97 4.00 9.40
CA ALA A 219 -12.41 3.84 9.55
C ALA A 219 -12.79 3.34 10.96
N CYS A 220 -12.08 2.32 11.47
CA CYS A 220 -12.27 1.81 12.83
C CYS A 220 -11.86 2.84 13.89
N ALA A 221 -10.78 3.60 13.67
CA ALA A 221 -10.35 4.65 14.58
C ALA A 221 -11.38 5.77 14.70
N ALA A 222 -12.04 6.13 13.59
CA ALA A 222 -13.15 7.08 13.60
C ALA A 222 -14.38 6.49 14.29
N ALA A 223 -14.84 5.30 13.88
CA ALA A 223 -16.02 4.65 14.45
C ALA A 223 -15.87 4.32 15.95
N GLY A 224 -14.67 3.97 16.39
CA GLY A 224 -14.35 3.66 17.78
C GLY A 224 -14.63 4.81 18.75
N THR A 225 -14.66 6.05 18.27
CA THR A 225 -15.05 7.20 19.08
C THR A 225 -16.50 7.12 19.58
N LEU A 226 -17.40 6.46 18.83
CA LEU A 226 -18.79 6.19 19.26
C LEU A 226 -18.84 5.23 20.45
N LEU A 227 -17.82 4.40 20.61
CA LEU A 227 -17.67 3.42 21.70
C LEU A 227 -16.74 3.94 22.82
N GLY A 228 -16.30 5.19 22.75
CA GLY A 228 -15.35 5.78 23.71
C GLY A 228 -13.91 5.26 23.58
N VAL A 229 -13.57 4.54 22.51
CA VAL A 229 -12.21 4.04 22.27
C VAL A 229 -11.35 5.16 21.66
N PRO A 230 -10.20 5.53 22.25
CA PRO A 230 -9.36 6.58 21.68
C PRO A 230 -8.74 6.15 20.35
N SER A 231 -8.99 6.93 19.30
CA SER A 231 -8.48 6.70 17.93
C SER A 231 -6.96 6.52 17.89
N LEU A 232 -6.22 7.15 18.80
CA LEU A 232 -4.77 7.07 18.93
C LEU A 232 -4.28 5.63 19.02
N HIS A 233 -4.91 4.80 19.86
CA HIS A 233 -4.48 3.42 20.09
C HIS A 233 -4.70 2.56 18.84
N ILE A 234 -5.84 2.76 18.15
CA ILE A 234 -6.19 2.01 16.95
C ILE A 234 -5.21 2.33 15.81
N ILE A 235 -5.01 3.62 15.51
CA ILE A 235 -4.07 4.06 14.47
C ILE A 235 -2.66 3.56 14.77
N SER A 236 -2.22 3.67 16.02
CA SER A 236 -0.87 3.25 16.42
C SER A 236 -0.67 1.75 16.30
N ALA A 237 -1.67 0.95 16.70
CA ALA A 237 -1.62 -0.50 16.55
C ALA A 237 -1.55 -0.92 15.07
N VAL A 238 -2.33 -0.26 14.21
CA VAL A 238 -2.32 -0.52 12.76
C VAL A 238 -0.98 -0.13 12.14
N LEU A 239 -0.42 1.03 12.49
CA LEU A 239 0.89 1.45 12.00
C LEU A 239 2.00 0.54 12.50
N ALA A 240 1.95 0.09 13.77
CA ALA A 240 2.91 -0.88 14.31
C ALA A 240 2.83 -2.22 13.57
N LEU A 241 1.62 -2.71 13.29
CA LEU A 241 1.40 -3.91 12.48
C LEU A 241 2.03 -3.75 11.09
N ILE A 242 1.72 -2.65 10.39
CA ILE A 242 2.30 -2.36 9.07
C ILE A 242 3.83 -2.30 9.17
N ALA A 243 4.38 -1.60 10.15
CA ALA A 243 5.82 -1.48 10.36
C ALA A 243 6.48 -2.85 10.51
N VAL A 244 5.99 -3.71 11.39
CA VAL A 244 6.56 -5.05 11.64
C VAL A 244 6.51 -5.91 10.38
N PHE A 245 5.33 -6.03 9.77
CA PHE A 245 5.13 -6.93 8.64
C PHE A 245 5.78 -6.41 7.34
N ALA A 246 5.85 -5.10 7.13
CA ALA A 246 6.54 -4.52 5.99
C ALA A 246 8.07 -4.73 6.10
N HIS A 247 8.66 -4.50 7.27
CA HIS A 247 10.09 -4.76 7.47
C HIS A 247 10.43 -6.25 7.36
N ALA A 248 9.62 -7.13 7.96
CA ALA A 248 9.80 -8.57 7.81
C ALA A 248 9.73 -8.98 6.32
N SER A 249 8.75 -8.46 5.58
CA SER A 249 8.61 -8.72 4.14
C SER A 249 9.80 -8.21 3.33
N ALA A 250 10.27 -6.98 3.60
CA ALA A 250 11.44 -6.41 2.93
C ALA A 250 12.71 -7.20 3.23
N PHE A 251 12.92 -7.58 4.49
CA PHE A 251 14.08 -8.36 4.92
C PHE A 251 14.13 -9.74 4.25
N LEU A 252 13.01 -10.45 4.18
CA LEU A 252 12.92 -11.74 3.50
C LEU A 252 13.26 -11.62 2.01
N ARG A 253 12.79 -10.57 1.34
CA ARG A 253 13.10 -10.31 -0.08
C ARG A 253 14.57 -9.98 -0.30
N LEU A 254 15.13 -9.11 0.53
CA LEU A 254 16.56 -8.75 0.44
C LEU A 254 17.46 -9.96 0.69
N ARG A 255 17.12 -10.81 1.67
CA ARG A 255 17.85 -12.07 1.90
C ARG A 255 17.80 -12.98 0.68
N ALA A 256 16.61 -13.20 0.12
CA ALA A 256 16.45 -14.03 -1.08
C ALA A 256 17.26 -13.46 -2.26
N LEU A 257 17.29 -12.14 -2.41
CA LEU A 257 18.07 -11.46 -3.44
C LEU A 257 19.57 -11.69 -3.26
N THR A 258 20.10 -11.46 -2.06
CA THR A 258 21.54 -11.66 -1.78
C THR A 258 21.99 -13.11 -1.97
N PHE A 259 21.13 -14.07 -1.66
CA PHE A 259 21.41 -15.48 -1.89
C PHE A 259 21.46 -15.81 -3.38
N ALA A 260 20.48 -15.31 -4.15
CA ALA A 260 20.41 -15.54 -5.59
C ALA A 260 21.60 -14.90 -6.34
N THR A 261 22.05 -13.70 -5.95
CA THR A 261 23.22 -13.06 -6.58
C THR A 261 24.50 -13.81 -6.26
N ARG A 262 24.72 -14.21 -5.00
CA ARG A 262 25.91 -15.00 -4.62
C ARG A 262 26.01 -16.33 -5.36
N GLN A 263 24.88 -17.00 -5.61
CA GLN A 263 24.88 -18.22 -6.40
C GLN A 263 25.25 -17.98 -7.87
N ARG A 264 24.81 -16.86 -8.47
CA ARG A 264 25.18 -16.50 -9.84
C ARG A 264 26.69 -16.24 -9.95
N ASP A 265 27.27 -15.52 -9.00
CA ASP A 265 28.70 -15.21 -8.98
C ASP A 265 29.54 -16.51 -8.90
N GLN A 266 29.15 -17.44 -8.01
CA GLN A 266 29.82 -18.74 -7.90
C GLN A 266 29.75 -19.57 -9.19
N ILE A 267 28.60 -19.57 -9.88
CA ILE A 267 28.44 -20.29 -11.15
C ILE A 267 29.27 -19.65 -12.26
N SER A 268 29.36 -18.32 -12.32
CA SER A 268 30.20 -17.63 -13.30
C SER A 268 31.69 -17.91 -13.08
N ASP A 269 32.15 -17.95 -11.83
CA ASP A 269 33.55 -18.24 -11.49
C ASP A 269 33.94 -19.66 -11.92
N VAL A 270 33.10 -20.66 -11.61
CA VAL A 270 33.33 -22.06 -12.04
C VAL A 270 33.35 -22.17 -13.56
N ARG A 271 32.43 -21.48 -14.27
CA ARG A 271 32.39 -21.48 -15.73
C ARG A 271 33.65 -20.89 -16.35
N CYS A 272 34.15 -19.77 -15.80
CA CYS A 272 35.39 -19.12 -16.25
C CYS A 272 36.62 -20.00 -16.03
N GLN A 273 36.69 -20.69 -14.88
CA GLN A 273 37.76 -21.67 -14.62
C GLN A 273 37.71 -22.84 -15.61
N THR A 274 36.52 -23.35 -15.91
CA THR A 274 36.36 -24.51 -16.80
C THR A 274 36.67 -24.13 -18.26
N SER A 275 36.28 -22.94 -18.72
CA SER A 275 36.63 -22.44 -20.06
C SER A 275 38.12 -22.12 -20.18
N GLY A 276 38.73 -21.51 -19.15
CA GLY A 276 40.17 -21.25 -19.14
C GLY A 276 41.04 -22.51 -19.11
N ILE A 277 40.53 -23.61 -18.54
CA ILE A 277 41.17 -24.94 -18.65
C ILE A 277 41.01 -25.50 -20.07
N ARG A 278 39.85 -25.30 -20.70
CA ARG A 278 39.57 -25.78 -22.06
C ARG A 278 40.39 -25.05 -23.13
N ASP A 279 40.64 -23.75 -22.97
CA ASP A 279 41.49 -22.96 -23.89
C ASP A 279 43.00 -23.23 -23.70
N ARG A 280 43.40 -23.86 -22.58
CA ARG A 280 44.78 -24.33 -22.33
C ARG A 280 44.99 -25.81 -22.66
N ALA A 281 43.94 -26.53 -23.04
CA ALA A 281 44.12 -27.89 -23.55
C ALA A 281 44.94 -27.78 -24.85
N PRO A 282 46.04 -28.52 -25.00
CA PRO A 282 46.81 -28.47 -26.23
C PRO A 282 45.88 -28.84 -27.37
N THR A 283 45.74 -27.95 -28.36
CA THR A 283 45.19 -28.32 -29.66
C THR A 283 46.07 -29.46 -30.16
N SER A 284 45.54 -30.68 -30.14
CA SER A 284 46.18 -31.82 -30.78
C SER A 284 46.18 -31.53 -32.28
N ASP A 285 47.19 -30.79 -32.72
CA ASP A 285 47.64 -30.89 -34.10
C ASP A 285 48.26 -32.28 -34.25
N VAL A 286 47.75 -32.99 -35.25
CA VAL A 286 48.15 -34.32 -35.78
C VAL A 286 47.45 -35.53 -35.15
#